data_AF-A0A934B817-F1
#
_entry.id   AF-A0A934B817-F1
#
_cell.length_a   1.000
_cell.length_b   1.000
_cell.length_c   1.000
_cell.angle_alpha   90.00
_cell.angle_beta   90.00
_cell.angle_gamma   90.00
#
_symmetry.space_group_name_H-M   'P 1'
#
loop_
_entity.id
_entity.type
_entity.pdbx_description
1 polymer ?
#
loop_
_entity_poly.entity_id
_entity_poly.type
_entity_poly.pdbx_seq_one_letter_code
_entity_poly.pdbx_strand_id
1 'polypeptide(L)'
;MQRIIKQPLNKEIILKTAVIFLVSYLISLLLWIQVKDIYSYGVINIAARLVSLTKEVEFEELAQMGTDVIRATFRPLRHNAGLVIDIPVKTSSYTFNVPLTFGIMAALFPFVKRRAYIEGLLLLFATHLLTIYFSETAQLTMALVGKSFDSVGKIRMAVYQFLWVFSEEMVIKFVPFLIGFYMFIRFRK
;
A
#
# COMPACT_ATOMS: atom_id res chain seq x y z
N MET A 1 -20.00 -6.16 39.07
CA MET A 1 -20.03 -7.56 38.58
C MET A 1 -20.93 -7.61 37.33
N GLN A 2 -20.39 -7.29 36.15
CA GLN A 2 -21.15 -7.27 34.90
C GLN A 2 -21.21 -8.70 34.34
N ARG A 3 -22.42 -9.25 34.22
CA ARG A 3 -22.68 -10.49 33.48
C ARG A 3 -22.37 -10.22 32.01
N ILE A 4 -21.18 -10.62 31.56
CA ILE A 4 -20.91 -10.83 30.14
C ILE A 4 -21.78 -12.02 29.74
N ILE A 5 -22.97 -11.74 29.21
CA ILE A 5 -23.83 -12.74 28.60
C ILE A 5 -23.06 -13.28 27.40
N LYS A 6 -22.44 -14.45 27.58
CA LYS A 6 -21.88 -15.24 26.48
C LYS A 6 -23.06 -15.70 25.62
N GLN A 7 -23.51 -14.87 24.69
CA GLN A 7 -24.38 -15.35 23.63
C GLN A 7 -23.62 -16.48 22.91
N PRO A 8 -24.22 -17.66 22.73
CA PRO A 8 -23.57 -18.74 22.02
C PRO A 8 -23.26 -18.26 20.60
N LEU A 9 -21.99 -18.33 20.23
CA LEU A 9 -21.51 -17.98 18.90
C LEU A 9 -22.32 -18.83 17.89
N ASN A 10 -23.15 -18.18 17.07
CA ASN A 10 -24.02 -18.90 16.14
C ASN A 10 -23.15 -19.59 15.07
N LYS A 11 -23.06 -20.92 15.15
CA LYS A 11 -22.26 -21.76 14.24
C LYS A 11 -22.60 -21.51 12.77
N GLU A 12 -23.87 -21.24 12.47
CA GLU A 12 -24.33 -20.92 11.11
C GLU A 12 -23.69 -19.64 10.59
N ILE A 13 -23.66 -18.58 11.41
CA ILE A 13 -23.07 -17.28 11.05
C ILE A 13 -21.56 -17.43 10.81
N ILE A 14 -20.88 -18.19 11.67
CA ILE A 14 -19.44 -18.47 11.52
C ILE A 14 -19.18 -19.19 10.20
N LEU A 15 -19.92 -20.27 9.93
CA LEU A 15 -19.77 -21.06 8.71
C LEU A 15 -20.03 -20.20 7.47
N LYS A 16 -21.12 -19.43 7.47
CA LYS A 16 -21.49 -18.56 6.35
C LYS A 16 -20.43 -17.49 6.09
N THR A 17 -19.89 -16.88 7.14
CA THR A 17 -18.81 -15.89 7.05
C THR A 17 -17.52 -16.50 6.51
N ALA A 18 -17.16 -17.70 6.99
CA ALA A 18 -15.98 -18.42 6.52
C ALA A 18 -16.10 -18.81 5.03
N VAL A 19 -17.27 -19.27 4.60
CA VAL A 19 -17.52 -19.60 3.19
C VAL A 19 -17.44 -18.35 2.31
N ILE A 20 -18.05 -17.23 2.72
CA ILE A 20 -17.93 -15.95 1.99
C ILE A 20 -16.46 -15.54 1.88
N PHE A 21 -15.71 -15.58 2.98
CA PHE A 21 -14.28 -15.27 2.99
C PHE A 21 -13.51 -16.12 1.98
N LEU A 22 -13.64 -17.44 2.04
CA LEU A 22 -12.89 -18.37 1.19
C LEU A 22 -13.21 -18.16 -0.30
N VAL A 23 -14.49 -18.08 -0.64
CA VAL A 23 -14.93 -17.89 -2.03
C VAL A 23 -14.47 -16.53 -2.55
N SER A 24 -14.68 -15.46 -1.77
CA SER A 24 -14.27 -14.11 -2.18
C SER A 24 -12.75 -13.96 -2.27
N TYR A 25 -11.98 -14.61 -1.40
CA TYR A 25 -10.52 -14.62 -1.48
C TYR A 25 -10.03 -15.25 -2.78
N LEU A 26 -10.55 -16.44 -3.14
CA LEU A 26 -10.15 -17.13 -4.38
C LEU A 26 -10.50 -16.32 -5.62
N ILE A 27 -11.73 -15.78 -5.69
CA ILE A 27 -12.15 -14.92 -6.79
C ILE A 27 -11.27 -13.67 -6.87
N SER A 28 -11.03 -13.01 -5.73
CA SER A 28 -10.20 -11.80 -5.67
C SER A 28 -8.77 -12.08 -6.09
N LEU A 29 -8.21 -13.24 -5.73
CA LEU A 29 -6.85 -13.64 -6.11
C LEU A 29 -6.74 -13.77 -7.64
N LEU A 30 -7.68 -14.47 -8.28
CA LEU A 30 -7.69 -14.67 -9.73
C LEU A 30 -7.87 -13.35 -10.51
N LEU A 31 -8.76 -12.48 -10.01
CA LEU A 31 -8.97 -11.17 -10.61
C LEU A 31 -7.76 -10.25 -10.39
N TRP A 32 -7.16 -10.29 -9.19
CA TRP A 32 -6.03 -9.43 -8.84
C TRP A 32 -4.83 -9.68 -9.74
N ILE A 33 -4.51 -10.95 -10.05
CA ILE A 33 -3.42 -11.30 -10.95
C ILE A 33 -3.52 -10.58 -12.30
N GLN A 34 -4.73 -10.35 -12.81
CA GLN A 34 -4.97 -9.71 -14.11
C GLN A 34 -4.84 -8.19 -14.06
N VAL A 35 -5.16 -7.57 -12.92
CA VAL A 35 -5.22 -6.10 -12.78
C VAL A 35 -4.05 -5.51 -11.99
N LYS A 36 -3.24 -6.34 -11.31
CA LYS A 36 -2.19 -5.89 -10.38
C LYS A 36 -1.19 -4.96 -11.07
N ASP A 37 -0.84 -5.21 -12.32
CA ASP A 37 0.22 -4.46 -13.00
C ASP A 37 -0.28 -3.06 -13.38
N ILE A 38 -1.50 -2.95 -13.89
CA ILE A 38 -2.16 -1.67 -14.20
C ILE A 38 -2.35 -0.85 -12.92
N TYR A 39 -2.85 -1.49 -11.86
CA TYR A 39 -3.02 -0.85 -10.55
C TYR A 39 -1.68 -0.32 -10.04
N SER A 40 -0.64 -1.16 -10.07
CA SER A 40 0.67 -0.82 -9.53
C SER A 40 1.32 0.31 -10.31
N TYR A 41 1.21 0.29 -11.63
CA TYR A 41 1.67 1.38 -12.49
C TYR A 41 1.00 2.71 -12.11
N GLY A 42 -0.31 2.69 -11.89
CA GLY A 42 -1.07 3.87 -11.44
C GLY A 42 -0.59 4.41 -10.08
N VAL A 43 -0.45 3.54 -9.08
CA VAL A 43 0.00 3.94 -7.73
C VAL A 43 1.40 4.54 -7.78
N ILE A 44 2.34 3.89 -8.48
CA ILE A 44 3.72 4.34 -8.58
C ILE A 44 3.81 5.67 -9.34
N ASN A 45 3.06 5.84 -10.43
CA ASN A 45 3.00 7.11 -11.15
C ASN A 45 2.54 8.27 -10.28
N ILE A 46 1.51 8.05 -9.46
CA ILE A 46 1.02 9.08 -8.54
C ILE A 46 2.06 9.35 -7.46
N ALA A 47 2.66 8.31 -6.86
CA ALA A 47 3.70 8.46 -5.85
C ALA A 47 4.91 9.23 -6.39
N ALA A 48 5.43 8.86 -7.56
CA ALA A 48 6.59 9.50 -8.18
C ALA A 48 6.35 10.99 -8.46
N ARG A 49 5.14 11.35 -8.89
CA ARG A 49 4.74 12.76 -9.03
C ARG A 49 4.66 13.48 -7.69
N LEU A 50 4.17 12.84 -6.64
CA LEU A 50 4.18 13.44 -5.29
C LEU A 50 5.62 13.60 -4.76
N VAL A 51 6.52 12.67 -5.06
CA VAL A 51 7.95 12.77 -4.74
C VAL A 51 8.56 13.96 -5.45
N SER A 52 8.33 14.14 -6.75
CA SER A 52 8.87 15.30 -7.50
C SER A 52 8.34 16.66 -7.01
N LEU A 53 7.15 16.71 -6.40
CA LEU A 53 6.64 17.93 -5.75
C LEU A 53 7.37 18.25 -4.42
N THR A 54 7.93 17.24 -3.75
CA THR A 54 8.52 17.38 -2.41
C THR A 54 10.05 17.34 -2.43
N LYS A 55 10.64 17.01 -3.57
CA LYS A 55 12.07 16.89 -3.82
C LYS A 55 12.46 17.75 -5.02
N GLU A 56 13.69 18.22 -5.06
CA GLU A 56 14.20 19.04 -6.18
C GLU A 56 14.60 18.16 -7.38
N VAL A 57 13.64 17.35 -7.86
CA VAL A 57 13.78 16.43 -8.98
C VAL A 57 12.59 16.55 -9.93
N GLU A 58 12.82 16.25 -11.19
CA GLU A 58 11.79 16.03 -12.19
C GLU A 58 11.54 14.52 -12.34
N PHE A 59 10.28 14.13 -12.44
CA PHE A 59 9.89 12.75 -12.74
C PHE A 59 9.77 12.61 -14.26
N GLU A 60 10.57 11.71 -14.85
CA GLU A 60 10.65 11.57 -16.31
C GLU A 60 9.69 10.51 -16.84
N GLU A 61 9.85 9.28 -16.35
CA GLU A 61 9.15 8.13 -16.92
C GLU A 61 8.97 6.99 -15.91
N LEU A 62 8.04 6.10 -16.28
CA LEU A 62 7.93 4.77 -15.70
C LEU A 62 8.19 3.73 -16.77
N ALA A 63 9.14 2.84 -16.49
CA ALA A 63 9.44 1.71 -17.34
C ALA A 63 9.17 0.41 -16.58
N GLN A 64 8.42 -0.50 -17.20
CA GLN A 64 8.24 -1.84 -16.64
C GLN A 64 9.50 -2.66 -16.88
N MET A 65 10.06 -3.21 -15.80
CA MET A 65 11.24 -4.07 -15.81
C MET A 65 10.85 -5.50 -15.44
N GLY A 66 10.59 -6.32 -16.45
CA GLY A 66 10.10 -7.68 -16.24
C GLY A 66 8.65 -7.71 -15.70
N THR A 67 8.32 -8.71 -14.89
CA THR A 67 6.93 -9.02 -14.50
C THR A 67 6.50 -8.46 -13.15
N ASP A 68 7.43 -7.96 -12.34
CA ASP A 68 7.15 -7.58 -10.94
C ASP A 68 7.89 -6.31 -10.49
N VAL A 69 8.65 -5.67 -11.37
CA VAL A 69 9.38 -4.44 -11.05
C VAL A 69 8.96 -3.34 -12.02
N ILE A 70 8.61 -2.18 -11.47
CA ILE A 70 8.42 -0.95 -12.23
C ILE A 70 9.51 0.01 -11.77
N ARG A 71 10.18 0.63 -12.72
CA ARG A 71 11.24 1.59 -12.47
C ARG A 71 10.70 3.00 -12.64
N ALA A 72 10.81 3.81 -11.59
CA ALA A 72 10.54 5.25 -11.62
C ALA A 72 11.85 6.01 -11.84
N THR A 73 11.87 6.85 -12.86
CA THR A 73 13.06 7.58 -13.30
C THR A 73 12.98 9.04 -12.91
N PHE A 74 14.01 9.57 -12.26
CA PHE A 74 14.08 10.95 -11.77
C PHE A 74 15.34 11.67 -12.25
N ARG A 75 15.21 12.96 -12.57
CA ARG A 75 16.33 13.86 -12.91
C ARG A 75 16.44 14.98 -11.86
N PRO A 76 17.61 15.21 -11.23
CA PRO A 76 17.76 16.34 -10.32
C PRO A 76 17.69 17.69 -11.05
N LEU A 77 16.99 18.66 -10.45
CA LEU A 77 16.81 20.00 -11.05
C LEU A 77 18.01 20.92 -10.87
N ARG A 78 18.72 20.82 -9.73
CA ARG A 78 19.82 21.74 -9.39
C ARG A 78 21.21 21.31 -9.85
N HIS A 79 21.38 20.06 -10.29
CA HIS A 79 22.71 19.52 -10.56
C HIS A 79 22.73 18.61 -11.79
N ASN A 80 23.67 18.91 -12.70
CA ASN A 80 24.11 18.12 -13.86
C ASN A 80 22.98 17.50 -14.71
N ALA A 81 22.61 18.19 -15.79
CA ALA A 81 21.46 17.87 -16.66
C ALA A 81 21.47 16.46 -17.31
N GLY A 82 22.59 15.74 -17.27
CA GLY A 82 22.72 14.36 -17.78
C GLY A 82 22.54 13.26 -16.73
N LEU A 83 22.33 13.60 -15.44
CA LEU A 83 22.18 12.60 -14.40
C LEU A 83 20.74 12.11 -14.28
N VAL A 84 20.57 10.80 -14.39
CA VAL A 84 19.29 10.12 -14.17
C VAL A 84 19.41 9.16 -12.99
N ILE A 85 18.36 9.09 -12.18
CA ILE A 85 18.26 8.22 -11.00
C ILE A 85 17.07 7.30 -11.18
N ASP A 86 17.37 6.01 -11.20
CA ASP A 86 16.40 4.94 -11.37
C ASP A 86 16.05 4.36 -10.00
N ILE A 87 14.76 4.38 -9.65
CA ILE A 87 14.24 3.79 -8.42
C ILE A 87 13.39 2.56 -8.77
N PRO A 88 13.88 1.34 -8.49
CA PRO A 88 13.11 0.13 -8.74
C PRO A 88 12.06 -0.07 -7.63
N VAL A 89 10.83 -0.34 -8.04
CA VAL A 89 9.71 -0.65 -7.13
C VAL A 89 9.15 -2.02 -7.46
N LYS A 90 9.28 -2.95 -6.51
CA LYS A 90 8.72 -4.30 -6.63
C LYS A 90 7.21 -4.27 -6.36
N THR A 91 6.37 -4.57 -7.35
CA THR A 91 4.91 -4.42 -7.23
C THR A 91 4.30 -5.38 -6.22
N SER A 92 4.83 -6.60 -6.12
CA SER A 92 4.42 -7.56 -5.10
C SER A 92 4.71 -7.13 -3.65
N SER A 93 5.65 -6.22 -3.40
CA SER A 93 6.02 -5.80 -2.02
C SER A 93 4.86 -5.18 -1.24
N TYR A 94 3.95 -4.48 -1.93
CA TYR A 94 2.83 -3.78 -1.30
C TYR A 94 1.45 -4.31 -1.72
N THR A 95 1.37 -5.11 -2.79
CA THR A 95 0.08 -5.57 -3.33
C THR A 95 -0.30 -7.00 -2.97
N PHE A 96 0.60 -7.79 -2.39
CA PHE A 96 0.35 -9.21 -2.11
C PHE A 96 -0.86 -9.46 -1.21
N ASN A 97 -1.20 -8.50 -0.35
CA ASN A 97 -2.27 -8.58 0.62
C ASN A 97 -3.65 -8.12 0.11
N VAL A 98 -3.75 -7.66 -1.13
CA VAL A 98 -5.02 -7.15 -1.68
C VAL A 98 -6.11 -8.23 -1.76
N PRO A 99 -5.85 -9.45 -2.29
CA PRO A 99 -6.86 -10.50 -2.30
C PRO A 99 -7.36 -10.87 -0.90
N LEU A 100 -6.46 -10.92 0.07
CA LEU A 100 -6.79 -11.18 1.47
C LEU A 100 -7.68 -10.06 2.06
N THR A 101 -7.32 -8.81 1.78
CA THR A 101 -8.11 -7.63 2.21
C THR A 101 -9.53 -7.70 1.65
N PHE A 102 -9.69 -7.98 0.36
CA PHE A 102 -11.02 -8.13 -0.26
C PHE A 102 -11.81 -9.30 0.31
N GLY A 103 -11.15 -10.43 0.59
CA GLY A 103 -11.76 -11.56 1.29
C GLY A 103 -12.33 -11.17 2.65
N ILE A 104 -11.54 -10.47 3.48
CA ILE A 104 -11.97 -9.98 4.80
C ILE A 104 -13.13 -8.99 4.66
N MET A 105 -13.02 -8.01 3.76
CA MET A 105 -14.07 -7.02 3.51
C MET A 105 -15.38 -7.70 3.09
N ALA A 106 -15.32 -8.71 2.20
CA ALA A 106 -16.49 -9.46 1.78
C ALA A 106 -17.12 -10.26 2.93
N ALA A 107 -16.30 -10.90 3.76
CA ALA A 107 -16.75 -11.63 4.94
C ALA A 107 -17.50 -10.71 5.93
N LEU A 108 -17.16 -9.42 5.97
CA LEU A 108 -17.82 -8.42 6.81
C LEU A 108 -19.19 -7.96 6.29
N PHE A 109 -19.60 -8.35 5.07
CA PHE A 109 -20.84 -7.90 4.43
C PHE A 109 -22.11 -8.05 5.25
N PRO A 110 -22.32 -9.17 5.99
CA PRO A 110 -23.47 -9.29 6.87
C PRO A 110 -23.46 -8.23 7.99
N PHE A 111 -22.29 -7.81 8.45
CA PHE A 111 -22.11 -7.06 9.70
C PHE A 111 -21.92 -5.55 9.52
N VAL A 112 -21.54 -5.06 8.34
CA VAL A 112 -21.21 -3.64 8.13
C VAL A 112 -22.05 -2.95 7.05
N LYS A 113 -22.24 -1.64 7.18
CA LYS A 113 -22.97 -0.81 6.21
C LYS A 113 -22.20 -0.69 4.88
N ARG A 114 -22.90 -0.55 3.74
CA ARG A 114 -22.30 -0.47 2.39
C ARG A 114 -21.25 0.64 2.23
N ARG A 115 -21.42 1.78 2.91
CA ARG A 115 -20.44 2.89 2.89
C ARG A 115 -19.04 2.48 3.40
N ALA A 116 -18.96 1.45 4.24
CA ALA A 116 -17.69 0.95 4.79
C ALA A 116 -16.72 0.48 3.69
N TYR A 117 -17.26 -0.04 2.58
CA TYR A 117 -16.46 -0.58 1.48
C TYR A 117 -15.72 0.52 0.73
N ILE A 118 -16.36 1.67 0.50
CA ILE A 118 -15.72 2.81 -0.17
C ILE A 118 -14.58 3.32 0.70
N GLU A 119 -14.82 3.53 2.00
CA GLU A 119 -13.76 3.98 2.91
C GLU A 119 -12.65 2.94 3.06
N GLY A 120 -12.98 1.64 3.11
CA GLY A 120 -11.98 0.56 3.15
C GLY A 120 -11.09 0.54 1.89
N LEU A 121 -11.67 0.72 0.70
CA LEU A 121 -10.90 0.83 -0.55
C LEU A 121 -10.01 2.07 -0.59
N LEU A 122 -10.51 3.20 -0.11
CA LEU A 122 -9.73 4.44 -0.01
C LEU A 122 -8.55 4.28 0.97
N LEU A 123 -8.76 3.63 2.12
CA LEU A 123 -7.69 3.33 3.06
C LEU A 123 -6.66 2.38 2.48
N LEU A 124 -7.09 1.34 1.76
CA LEU A 124 -6.18 0.42 1.06
C LEU A 124 -5.30 1.18 0.05
N PHE A 125 -5.93 1.98 -0.81
CA PHE A 125 -5.23 2.78 -1.81
C PHE A 125 -4.28 3.80 -1.17
N ALA A 126 -4.73 4.55 -0.16
CA ALA A 126 -3.90 5.53 0.54
C ALA A 126 -2.68 4.87 1.20
N THR A 127 -2.86 3.67 1.76
CA THR A 127 -1.76 2.95 2.41
C THR A 127 -0.71 2.50 1.40
N HIS A 128 -1.12 1.96 0.25
CA HIS A 128 -0.18 1.63 -0.82
C HIS A 128 0.54 2.86 -1.35
N LEU A 129 -0.20 3.95 -1.60
CA LEU A 129 0.38 5.20 -2.09
C LEU A 129 1.43 5.76 -1.12
N LEU A 130 1.13 5.79 0.18
CA LEU A 130 2.07 6.25 1.21
C LEU A 130 3.30 5.34 1.31
N THR A 131 3.12 4.02 1.23
CA THR A 131 4.24 3.07 1.28
C THR A 131 5.20 3.30 0.12
N ILE A 132 4.68 3.44 -1.10
CA ILE A 132 5.52 3.71 -2.28
C ILE A 132 6.15 5.10 -2.18
N TYR A 133 5.38 6.12 -1.79
CA TYR A 133 5.92 7.47 -1.59
C TYR A 133 7.09 7.48 -0.60
N PHE A 134 6.99 6.80 0.54
CA PHE A 134 8.09 6.70 1.51
C PHE A 134 9.28 5.92 0.96
N SER A 135 9.03 4.81 0.26
CA SER A 135 10.08 4.02 -0.38
C SER A 135 10.86 4.85 -1.40
N GLU A 136 10.18 5.47 -2.36
CA GLU A 136 10.81 6.29 -3.39
C GLU A 136 11.52 7.49 -2.78
N THR A 137 10.91 8.18 -1.81
CA THR A 137 11.54 9.31 -1.11
C THR A 137 12.83 8.88 -0.42
N ALA A 138 12.82 7.74 0.29
CA ALA A 138 13.98 7.24 1.00
C ALA A 138 15.09 6.83 0.02
N GLN A 139 14.76 6.03 -0.99
CA GLN A 139 15.72 5.55 -1.99
C GLN A 139 16.33 6.70 -2.80
N LEU A 140 15.51 7.64 -3.26
CA LEU A 140 15.97 8.83 -3.98
C LEU A 140 16.87 9.70 -3.10
N THR A 141 16.52 9.88 -1.82
CA THR A 141 17.37 10.63 -0.88
C THR A 141 18.74 9.97 -0.72
N MET A 142 18.78 8.64 -0.56
CA MET A 142 20.04 7.91 -0.45
C MET A 142 20.88 8.02 -1.73
N ALA A 143 20.25 7.96 -2.91
CA ALA A 143 20.93 8.11 -4.19
C ALA A 143 21.52 9.52 -4.36
N LEU A 144 20.78 10.56 -3.99
CA LEU A 144 21.25 11.95 -4.09
C LEU A 144 22.40 12.24 -3.11
N VAL A 145 22.28 11.79 -1.86
CA VAL A 145 23.33 11.95 -0.84
C VAL A 145 24.58 11.16 -1.22
N GLY A 146 24.43 9.91 -1.69
CA GLY A 146 25.54 9.07 -2.13
C GLY A 146 26.34 9.67 -3.30
N LYS A 147 25.68 10.48 -4.13
CA LYS A 147 26.31 11.22 -5.23
C LYS A 147 26.70 12.66 -4.85
N SER A 148 26.62 13.02 -3.57
CA SER A 148 26.93 14.37 -3.04
C SER A 148 26.08 15.51 -3.60
N PHE A 149 24.87 15.21 -4.12
CA PHE A 149 23.93 16.20 -4.66
C PHE A 149 22.92 16.73 -3.64
N ASP A 150 22.86 16.12 -2.46
CA ASP A 150 22.01 16.56 -1.37
C ASP A 150 22.77 16.41 -0.05
N SER A 151 22.71 17.43 0.80
CA SER A 151 23.29 17.41 2.14
C SER A 151 22.16 17.22 3.16
N VAL A 152 21.44 16.11 3.05
CA VAL A 152 20.37 15.79 4.00
C VAL A 152 21.00 15.46 5.35
N GLY A 153 20.55 16.15 6.40
CA GLY A 153 20.95 15.84 7.76
C GLY A 153 20.63 14.38 8.11
N LYS A 154 21.53 13.71 8.86
CA LYS A 154 21.39 12.29 9.26
C LYS A 154 20.01 11.95 9.84
N ILE A 155 19.42 12.89 10.58
CA ILE A 155 18.08 12.75 11.18
C ILE A 155 17.00 12.60 10.11
N ARG A 156 16.99 13.44 9.07
CA ARG A 156 15.97 13.40 8.02
C ARG A 156 16.09 12.13 7.17
N MET A 157 17.31 11.66 6.91
CA MET A 157 17.52 10.37 6.25
C MET A 157 16.99 9.21 7.11
N ALA A 158 17.29 9.21 8.40
CA ALA A 158 16.79 8.19 9.33
C ALA A 158 15.26 8.18 9.39
N VAL A 159 14.60 9.34 9.37
CA VAL A 159 13.13 9.45 9.34
C VAL A 159 12.56 8.82 8.07
N TYR A 160 13.12 9.11 6.89
CA TYR A 160 12.61 8.52 5.64
C TYR A 160 12.80 7.01 5.59
N GLN A 161 13.97 6.52 6.03
CA GLN A 161 14.22 5.08 6.14
C GLN A 161 13.26 4.41 7.13
N PHE A 162 13.05 5.03 8.30
CA PHE A 162 12.11 4.53 9.29
C PHE A 162 10.69 4.46 8.73
N LEU A 163 10.20 5.52 8.08
CA LEU A 163 8.85 5.54 7.50
C LEU A 163 8.67 4.48 6.42
N TRP A 164 9.66 4.31 5.54
CA TRP A 164 9.64 3.26 4.53
C TRP A 164 9.60 1.88 5.18
N VAL A 165 10.58 1.54 6.02
CA VAL A 165 10.67 0.21 6.65
C VAL A 165 9.43 -0.07 7.51
N PHE A 166 8.97 0.91 8.29
CA PHE A 166 7.74 0.78 9.07
C PHE A 166 6.52 0.51 8.19
N SER A 167 6.38 1.21 7.07
CA SER A 167 5.26 0.99 6.15
C SER A 167 5.30 -0.40 5.50
N GLU A 168 6.47 -0.86 5.06
CA GLU A 168 6.64 -2.15 4.39
C GLU A 168 6.52 -3.33 5.36
N GLU A 169 7.18 -3.24 6.51
CA GLU A 169 7.28 -4.35 7.46
C GLU A 169 6.08 -4.44 8.41
N MET A 170 5.48 -3.32 8.77
CA MET A 170 4.35 -3.30 9.69
C MET A 170 3.06 -3.01 8.93
N VAL A 171 2.95 -1.84 8.31
CA VAL A 171 1.65 -1.37 7.80
C VAL A 171 1.11 -2.34 6.76
N ILE A 172 1.81 -2.58 5.65
CA ILE A 172 1.35 -3.43 4.54
C ILE A 172 0.97 -4.84 5.01
N LYS A 173 1.75 -5.44 5.91
CA LYS A 173 1.49 -6.80 6.41
C LYS A 173 0.19 -6.87 7.22
N PHE A 174 -0.13 -5.82 7.97
CA PHE A 174 -1.32 -5.75 8.82
C PHE A 174 -2.53 -5.05 8.17
N VAL A 175 -2.37 -4.41 7.01
CA VAL A 175 -3.45 -3.72 6.25
C VAL A 175 -4.76 -4.51 6.21
N PRO A 176 -4.79 -5.81 5.85
CA PRO A 176 -6.05 -6.55 5.74
C PRO A 176 -6.85 -6.54 7.05
N PHE A 177 -6.16 -6.70 8.17
CA PHE A 177 -6.77 -6.72 9.50
C PHE A 177 -7.12 -5.32 9.99
N LEU A 178 -6.25 -4.32 9.75
CA LEU A 178 -6.52 -2.94 10.14
C LEU A 178 -7.76 -2.40 9.43
N ILE A 179 -7.88 -2.63 8.12
CA ILE A 179 -9.06 -2.23 7.34
C ILE A 179 -10.30 -2.99 7.81
N GLY A 180 -10.21 -4.31 7.97
CA GLY A 180 -11.34 -5.12 8.46
C GLY A 180 -11.83 -4.67 9.83
N PHE A 181 -10.91 -4.46 10.77
CA PHE A 181 -11.22 -3.97 12.11
C PHE A 181 -11.83 -2.57 12.09
N TYR A 182 -11.22 -1.65 11.34
CA TYR A 182 -11.74 -0.31 11.13
C TYR A 182 -13.18 -0.32 10.60
N MET A 183 -13.43 -1.10 9.53
CA MET A 183 -14.75 -1.22 8.93
C MET A 183 -15.76 -1.76 9.93
N PHE A 184 -15.39 -2.80 10.67
CA PHE A 184 -16.27 -3.41 11.66
C PHE A 184 -16.62 -2.44 12.79
N ILE A 185 -15.64 -1.78 13.40
CA ILE A 185 -15.87 -0.88 14.54
C ILE A 185 -16.69 0.35 14.12
N ARG A 186 -16.34 0.99 13.01
CA ARG A 186 -16.97 2.25 12.58
C ARG A 186 -18.34 2.07 11.93
N PHE A 187 -18.56 0.93 11.26
CA PHE A 187 -19.73 0.74 10.40
C PHE A 187 -20.58 -0.48 10.73
N ARG A 188 -20.41 -1.06 11.92
CA ARG A 188 -21.28 -2.12 12.42
C ARG A 188 -22.75 -1.75 12.25
N LYS A 189 -23.55 -2.72 11.80
CA LYS A 189 -25.01 -2.63 11.76
C LYS A 189 -25.61 -2.79 13.15
#